data_AF-A0A6A6QUF5-F1
#
_entry.id   AF-A0A6A6QUF5-F1
#
_cell.length_a   1.000
_cell.length_b   1.000
_cell.length_c   1.000
_cell.angle_alpha   90.00
_cell.angle_beta   90.00
_cell.angle_gamma   90.00
#
_symmetry.space_group_name_H-M   'P 1'
#
loop_
_entity.id
_entity.type
_entity.pdbx_description
1 polymer ?
#
loop_
_entity_poly.entity_id
_entity_poly.type
_entity_poly.pdbx_seq_one_letter_code
_entity_poly.pdbx_strand_id
1 'polypeptide(L)'
;QPIVRPPFPDQVRDRSPIIGLSADMRLCTCFRIGEAFNLGCNAVRSGKTVIIELYARVSSSWREDGIKQHFVFADLFHNHPPFLEGIYELWKDSELWDYDSGRFLHDGASKMCRCIGKMKKDGKRWALTILNIWEATWDDIEHVQGI
;
A
#
# COMPACT_ATOMS: atom_id res chain seq x y z
N GLN A 1 5.12 -5.53 -19.08
CA GLN A 1 3.98 -4.71 -19.55
C GLN A 1 3.16 -4.30 -18.33
N PRO A 2 2.48 -3.12 -18.34
CA PRO A 2 1.62 -2.73 -17.24
C PRO A 2 0.46 -3.71 -17.04
N ILE A 3 0.14 -4.04 -15.79
CA ILE A 3 -1.02 -4.88 -15.44
C ILE A 3 -2.28 -4.00 -15.54
N VAL A 4 -3.21 -4.39 -16.41
CA VAL A 4 -4.52 -3.74 -16.56
C VAL A 4 -5.56 -4.65 -15.90
N ARG A 5 -6.23 -4.16 -14.86
CA ARG A 5 -7.30 -4.89 -14.20
C ARG A 5 -8.68 -4.38 -14.61
N PRO A 6 -9.71 -5.25 -14.57
CA PRO A 6 -11.10 -4.82 -14.54
C PRO A 6 -11.35 -3.86 -13.36
N PRO A 7 -12.37 -2.99 -13.43
CA PRO A 7 -12.79 -2.20 -12.29
C PRO A 7 -13.09 -3.10 -11.10
N PHE A 8 -12.72 -2.66 -9.89
CA PHE A 8 -13.09 -3.41 -8.70
C PHE A 8 -14.63 -3.50 -8.58
N PRO A 9 -15.17 -4.62 -8.05
CA PRO A 9 -16.62 -4.82 -7.94
C PRO A 9 -17.31 -3.70 -7.15
N ASP A 10 -18.62 -3.49 -7.32
CA ASP A 10 -19.30 -2.50 -6.49
C ASP A 10 -19.27 -2.91 -5.01
N GLN A 11 -19.23 -1.89 -4.15
CA GLN A 11 -19.32 -2.10 -2.70
C GLN A 11 -20.63 -2.81 -2.37
N VAL A 12 -20.58 -3.80 -1.49
CA VAL A 12 -21.79 -4.52 -1.08
C VAL A 12 -22.80 -3.56 -0.46
N ARG A 13 -24.09 -3.87 -0.61
CA ARG A 13 -25.15 -3.09 0.02
C ARG A 13 -25.00 -3.14 1.53
N ASP A 14 -25.40 -2.04 2.17
CA ASP A 14 -25.55 -2.00 3.62
C ASP A 14 -26.44 -3.16 4.09
N ARG A 15 -26.08 -3.76 5.23
CA ARG A 15 -26.70 -4.97 5.80
C ARG A 15 -26.63 -6.21 4.90
N SER A 16 -25.42 -6.51 4.40
CA SER A 16 -25.15 -7.78 3.71
C SER A 16 -25.57 -8.98 4.58
N PRO A 17 -26.21 -10.02 4.00
CA PRO A 17 -26.51 -11.25 4.72
C PRO A 17 -25.25 -12.07 5.04
N ILE A 18 -24.11 -11.72 4.45
CA ILE A 18 -22.82 -12.37 4.72
C ILE A 18 -22.24 -11.77 6.01
N ILE A 19 -22.18 -12.58 7.06
CA ILE A 19 -21.63 -12.20 8.37
C ILE A 19 -20.16 -11.79 8.21
N GLY A 20 -19.81 -10.62 8.76
CA GLY A 20 -18.45 -10.06 8.68
C GLY A 20 -18.17 -9.25 7.41
N LEU A 21 -19.06 -9.27 6.42
CA LEU A 21 -18.95 -8.41 5.25
C LEU A 21 -19.49 -7.01 5.56
N SER A 22 -18.61 -6.03 5.64
CA SER A 22 -18.99 -4.63 5.86
C SER A 22 -19.16 -3.88 4.55
N ALA A 23 -20.22 -3.09 4.47
CA ALA A 23 -20.40 -2.10 3.41
C ALA A 23 -19.54 -0.84 3.62
N ASP A 24 -18.70 -0.77 4.66
CA ASP A 24 -17.93 0.42 5.01
C ASP A 24 -16.43 0.29 4.70
N MET A 25 -15.94 -0.95 4.54
CA MET A 25 -14.53 -1.25 4.34
C MET A 25 -14.31 -2.05 3.06
N ARG A 26 -13.33 -1.62 2.26
CA ARG A 26 -12.93 -2.30 1.04
C ARG A 26 -11.42 -2.51 1.00
N LEU A 27 -10.96 -3.70 0.67
CA LEU A 27 -9.57 -3.98 0.30
C LEU A 27 -9.43 -3.88 -1.23
N CYS A 28 -8.45 -3.13 -1.68
CA CYS A 28 -8.16 -2.95 -3.11
C CYS A 28 -6.68 -3.17 -3.36
N THR A 29 -6.36 -4.17 -4.15
CA THR A 29 -5.00 -4.38 -4.62
C THR A 29 -4.68 -3.35 -5.71
N CYS A 30 -3.49 -2.77 -5.75
CA CYS A 30 -3.04 -1.83 -6.79
C CYS A 30 -1.64 -2.22 -7.26
N PHE A 31 -1.40 -2.15 -8.57
CA PHE A 31 -0.08 -2.39 -9.19
C PHE A 31 0.57 -1.11 -9.73
N ARG A 32 -0.13 0.02 -9.61
CA ARG A 32 0.26 1.33 -10.14
C ARG A 32 0.13 2.38 -9.05
N ILE A 33 1.13 3.27 -8.94
CA ILE A 33 1.12 4.33 -7.91
C ILE A 33 -0.07 5.27 -8.10
N GLY A 34 -0.38 5.65 -9.34
CA GLY A 34 -1.50 6.53 -9.65
C GLY A 34 -2.87 5.93 -9.28
N GLU A 35 -3.03 4.61 -9.40
CA GLU A 35 -4.25 3.91 -9.00
C GLU A 35 -4.46 3.99 -7.48
N ALA A 36 -3.43 3.60 -6.72
CA ALA A 36 -3.44 3.68 -5.26
C ALA A 36 -3.67 5.11 -4.77
N PHE A 37 -3.02 6.09 -5.40
CA PHE A 37 -3.17 7.50 -5.06
C PHE A 37 -4.61 7.99 -5.28
N ASN A 38 -5.19 7.74 -6.46
CA ASN A 38 -6.54 8.16 -6.79
C ASN A 38 -7.58 7.49 -5.91
N LEU A 39 -7.46 6.18 -5.75
CA LEU A 39 -8.36 5.37 -4.92
C LEU A 39 -8.33 5.85 -3.46
N GLY A 40 -7.14 5.98 -2.88
CA GLY A 40 -6.95 6.41 -1.50
C GLY A 40 -7.42 7.85 -1.25
N CYS A 41 -7.07 8.78 -2.15
CA CYS A 41 -7.51 10.16 -2.04
C CYS A 41 -9.04 10.29 -2.10
N ASN A 42 -9.68 9.56 -3.01
CA ASN A 42 -11.13 9.56 -3.15
C ASN A 42 -11.80 8.94 -1.93
N ALA A 43 -11.24 7.86 -1.38
CA ALA A 43 -11.73 7.23 -0.15
C ALA A 43 -11.75 8.23 1.02
N VAL A 44 -10.62 8.91 1.27
CA VAL A 44 -10.50 9.90 2.34
C VAL A 44 -11.47 11.07 2.13
N ARG A 45 -11.59 11.60 0.91
CA ARG A 45 -12.52 12.72 0.62
C ARG A 45 -13.99 12.34 0.74
N SER A 46 -14.33 11.08 0.47
CA SER A 46 -15.71 10.57 0.54
C SER A 46 -16.07 9.98 1.91
N GLY A 47 -15.16 10.02 2.89
CA GLY A 47 -15.37 9.44 4.21
C GLY A 47 -15.44 7.91 4.23
N LYS A 48 -14.99 7.25 3.17
CA LYS A 48 -15.01 5.78 3.04
C LYS A 48 -13.69 5.18 3.55
N THR A 49 -13.78 3.98 4.12
CA THR A 49 -12.58 3.23 4.51
C THR A 49 -12.14 2.33 3.37
N VAL A 50 -10.98 2.64 2.78
CA VAL A 50 -10.31 1.78 1.81
C VAL A 50 -8.94 1.37 2.35
N ILE A 51 -8.70 0.07 2.40
CA ILE A 51 -7.39 -0.53 2.59
C ILE A 51 -6.81 -0.79 1.20
N ILE A 52 -5.59 -0.34 1.00
CA ILE A 52 -4.86 -0.52 -0.25
C ILE A 52 -3.81 -1.60 -0.01
N GLU A 53 -3.81 -2.61 -0.86
CA GLU A 53 -2.70 -3.54 -1.03
C GLU A 53 -1.90 -3.11 -2.25
N LEU A 54 -0.80 -2.41 -2.04
CA LEU A 54 0.05 -1.87 -3.09
C LEU A 54 1.23 -2.80 -3.35
N TYR A 55 1.36 -3.27 -4.58
CA TYR A 55 2.61 -3.80 -5.09
C TYR A 55 3.37 -2.67 -5.78
N ALA A 56 4.55 -2.38 -5.27
CA ALA A 56 5.38 -1.27 -5.72
C ALA A 56 6.85 -1.59 -5.51
N ARG A 57 7.72 -0.72 -6.00
CA ARG A 57 9.14 -0.74 -5.65
C ARG A 57 9.41 0.28 -4.55
N VAL A 58 10.20 -0.08 -3.56
CA VAL A 58 10.72 0.86 -2.57
C VAL A 58 11.95 1.53 -3.18
N SER A 59 11.88 2.85 -3.35
CA SER A 59 13.03 3.65 -3.85
C SER A 59 13.93 4.11 -2.70
N SER A 60 13.36 4.36 -1.52
CA SER A 60 14.11 4.70 -0.32
C SER A 60 13.29 4.38 0.92
N SER A 61 13.96 4.00 2.01
CA SER A 61 13.35 3.88 3.32
C SER A 61 14.37 4.22 4.42
N TRP A 62 13.89 4.90 5.45
CA TRP A 62 14.71 5.33 6.59
C TRP A 62 13.86 5.32 7.87
N ARG A 63 14.52 5.27 9.02
CA ARG A 63 13.86 5.39 10.33
C ARG A 63 14.06 6.80 10.89
N GLU A 64 13.00 7.37 11.44
CA GLU A 64 12.97 8.67 12.12
C GLU A 64 12.59 8.46 13.59
N ASP A 65 13.37 9.08 14.49
CA ASP A 65 13.21 9.06 15.95
C ASP A 65 13.08 7.66 16.59
N GLY A 66 13.44 6.62 15.84
CA GLY A 66 13.23 5.24 16.26
C GLY A 66 11.75 4.88 16.47
N ILE A 67 10.80 5.68 16.00
CA ILE A 67 9.35 5.41 16.12
C ILE A 67 8.77 5.12 14.76
N LYS A 68 9.20 5.86 13.73
CA LYS A 68 8.63 5.79 12.40
C LYS A 68 9.63 5.20 11.42
N GLN A 69 9.16 4.36 10.52
CA GLN A 69 9.87 4.02 9.31
C GLN A 69 9.15 4.63 8.11
N HIS A 70 9.87 5.43 7.35
CA HIS A 70 9.40 6.12 6.17
C HIS A 70 9.76 5.33 4.93
N PHE A 71 8.87 5.38 3.94
CA PHE A 71 9.04 4.74 2.65
C PHE A 71 8.71 5.72 1.53
N VAL A 72 9.45 5.62 0.44
CA VAL A 72 9.08 6.22 -0.84
C VAL A 72 8.88 5.09 -1.83
N PHE A 73 7.68 5.03 -2.39
CA PHE A 73 7.26 4.02 -3.34
C PHE A 73 7.32 4.57 -4.76
N ALA A 74 7.94 3.80 -5.65
CA ALA A 74 7.97 3.98 -7.08
C ALA A 74 7.13 2.89 -7.77
N ASP A 75 6.69 3.18 -8.98
CA ASP A 75 5.88 2.26 -9.76
C ASP A 75 6.69 0.99 -10.15
N LEU A 76 6.03 -0.16 -10.21
CA LEU A 76 6.64 -1.43 -10.63
C LEU A 76 7.29 -1.33 -12.02
N PHE A 77 6.68 -0.57 -12.92
CA PHE A 77 7.04 -0.59 -14.35
C PHE A 77 7.94 0.58 -14.78
N HIS A 78 8.13 1.62 -13.95
CA HIS A 78 8.99 2.76 -14.29
C HIS A 78 9.49 3.54 -13.06
N ASN A 79 10.58 4.27 -13.23
CA ASN A 79 11.19 5.13 -12.19
C ASN A 79 10.70 6.59 -12.21
N HIS A 80 9.71 6.92 -13.03
CA HIS A 80 9.20 8.28 -13.14
C HIS A 80 8.13 8.58 -12.07
N PRO A 81 8.01 9.84 -11.63
CA PRO A 81 6.91 10.31 -10.81
C PRO A 81 5.53 9.97 -11.41
N PRO A 82 4.46 9.89 -10.59
CA PRO A 82 4.44 10.23 -9.16
C PRO A 82 5.06 9.14 -8.27
N PHE A 83 5.66 9.59 -7.16
CA PHE A 83 6.04 8.73 -6.03
C PHE A 83 4.99 8.83 -4.93
N LEU A 84 4.89 7.79 -4.10
CA LEU A 84 3.99 7.77 -2.95
C LEU A 84 4.78 7.62 -1.67
N GLU A 85 4.52 8.48 -0.69
CA GLU A 85 5.11 8.38 0.64
C GLU A 85 4.31 7.41 1.51
N GLY A 86 5.00 6.68 2.39
CA GLY A 86 4.40 5.84 3.40
C GLY A 86 5.09 5.97 4.75
N ILE A 87 4.33 5.80 5.82
CA ILE A 87 4.80 5.87 7.20
C ILE A 87 4.32 4.62 7.92
N TYR A 88 5.26 3.87 8.49
CA TYR A 88 4.99 2.71 9.32
C TYR A 88 5.39 3.00 10.76
N GLU A 89 4.42 2.97 11.69
CA GLU A 89 4.66 3.24 13.12
C GLU A 89 4.65 1.95 13.95
N LEU A 90 4.09 0.87 13.41
CA LEU A 90 3.93 -0.40 14.14
C LEU A 90 5.18 -1.29 14.06
N TRP A 91 6.19 -0.95 13.26
CA TRP A 91 7.30 -1.87 12.95
C TRP A 91 8.06 -2.40 14.19
N LYS A 92 8.02 -1.70 15.33
CA LYS A 92 8.64 -2.15 16.60
C LYS A 92 7.78 -3.07 17.44
N ASP A 93 6.49 -3.17 17.16
CA ASP A 93 5.55 -3.90 18.00
C ASP A 93 5.73 -5.43 17.87
N SER A 94 6.48 -5.88 16.85
CA SER A 94 6.81 -7.28 16.64
C SER A 94 8.17 -7.44 15.96
N GLU A 95 8.95 -8.44 16.41
CA GLU A 95 10.20 -8.84 15.75
C GLU A 95 10.00 -9.19 14.26
N LEU A 96 8.85 -9.77 13.92
CA LEU A 96 8.51 -10.09 12.53
C LEU A 96 8.32 -8.82 11.70
N TRP A 97 7.65 -7.82 12.26
CA TRP A 97 7.42 -6.54 11.59
C TRP A 97 8.72 -5.74 11.44
N ASP A 98 9.61 -5.79 12.42
CA ASP A 98 10.95 -5.21 12.33
C ASP A 98 11.78 -5.93 11.25
N TYR A 99 11.72 -7.26 11.20
CA TYR A 99 12.40 -8.07 10.20
C TYR A 99 11.92 -7.77 8.77
N ASP A 100 10.61 -7.79 8.54
CA ASP A 100 10.04 -7.58 7.20
C ASP A 100 10.26 -6.15 6.70
N SER A 101 10.04 -5.16 7.56
CA SER A 101 10.22 -3.75 7.21
C SER A 101 11.70 -3.34 7.16
N GLY A 102 12.55 -3.93 7.99
CA GLY A 102 13.98 -3.63 8.11
C GLY A 102 14.77 -3.95 6.85
N ARG A 103 14.32 -4.93 6.05
CA ARG A 103 14.91 -5.30 4.75
C ARG A 103 14.95 -4.17 3.72
N PHE A 104 14.14 -3.13 3.92
CA PHE A 104 14.08 -1.96 3.07
C PHE A 104 14.95 -0.79 3.56
N LEU A 105 15.58 -0.93 4.74
CA LEU A 105 16.55 0.05 5.23
C LEU A 105 17.86 -0.13 4.47
N HIS A 106 18.14 0.79 3.56
CA HIS A 106 19.38 0.88 2.79
C HIS A 106 19.92 -0.44 2.22
N ASP A 107 19.46 -0.75 1.01
CA ASP A 107 20.23 -1.51 0.04
C ASP A 107 20.23 -0.71 -1.26
N GLY A 108 21.37 -0.63 -1.96
CA GLY A 108 21.53 0.14 -3.20
C GLY A 108 20.66 -0.34 -4.38
N ALA A 109 19.85 -1.38 -4.18
CA ALA A 109 18.91 -1.91 -5.15
C ALA A 109 17.46 -1.66 -4.71
N SER A 110 16.65 -1.14 -5.62
CA SER A 110 15.22 -0.97 -5.41
C SER A 110 14.54 -2.34 -5.29
N LYS A 111 14.00 -2.65 -4.10
CA LYS A 111 13.28 -3.91 -3.82
C LYS A 111 11.78 -3.74 -4.10
N MET A 112 11.15 -4.80 -4.59
CA MET A 112 9.69 -4.85 -4.68
C MET A 112 9.10 -5.16 -3.31
N CYS A 113 7.92 -4.62 -3.05
CA CYS A 113 7.20 -4.84 -1.81
C CYS A 113 5.72 -5.09 -2.07
N ARG A 114 5.10 -5.84 -1.17
CA ARG A 114 3.67 -5.81 -0.91
C ARG A 114 3.43 -4.95 0.32
N CYS A 115 2.80 -3.80 0.14
CA CYS A 115 2.49 -2.85 1.20
C CYS A 115 0.99 -2.80 1.42
N ILE A 116 0.53 -3.05 2.65
CA ILE A 116 -0.86 -2.91 3.05
C ILE A 116 -0.99 -1.63 3.88
N GLY A 117 -1.86 -0.71 3.46
CA GLY A 117 -1.99 0.57 4.14
C GLY A 117 -3.29 1.30 3.85
N LYS A 118 -3.50 2.41 4.57
CA LYS A 118 -4.62 3.34 4.35
C LYS A 118 -4.06 4.69 3.94
N MET A 119 -4.68 5.32 2.95
CA MET A 119 -4.32 6.69 2.58
C MET A 119 -4.72 7.65 3.70
N LYS A 120 -3.83 8.57 4.04
CA LYS A 120 -4.06 9.65 5.00
C LYS A 120 -3.62 10.97 4.39
N LYS A 121 -4.33 12.03 4.73
CA LYS A 121 -3.95 13.40 4.40
C LYS A 121 -3.33 14.04 5.63
N ASP A 122 -2.10 14.53 5.49
CA ASP A 122 -1.42 15.34 6.50
C ASP A 122 -1.15 16.74 5.94
N GLY A 123 -1.96 17.70 6.39
CA GLY A 123 -2.00 19.04 5.81
C GLY A 123 -2.26 19.02 4.30
N LYS A 124 -1.23 19.32 3.49
CA LYS A 124 -1.27 19.30 2.02
C LYS A 124 -0.70 18.01 1.40
N ARG A 125 -0.08 17.14 2.20
CA ARG A 125 0.58 15.92 1.73
C ARG A 125 -0.34 14.71 1.87
N TRP A 126 -0.15 13.75 0.99
CA TRP A 126 -0.83 12.46 1.00
C TRP A 126 0.21 11.38 1.23
N ALA A 127 -0.05 10.50 2.19
CA ALA A 127 0.83 9.39 2.51
C ALA A 127 0.02 8.16 2.91
N LEU A 128 0.59 6.97 2.70
CA LEU A 128 0.05 5.74 3.26
C LEU A 128 0.43 5.64 4.74
N THR A 129 -0.56 5.49 5.60
CA THR A 129 -0.35 4.86 6.91
C THR A 129 -0.25 3.36 6.69
N ILE A 130 0.96 2.82 6.85
CA ILE A 130 1.27 1.41 6.61
C ILE A 130 0.76 0.58 7.79
N LEU A 131 0.08 -0.52 7.47
CA LEU A 131 -0.38 -1.53 8.41
C LEU A 131 0.56 -2.73 8.42
N ASN A 132 1.08 -3.10 7.26
CA ASN A 132 2.06 -4.16 7.09
C ASN A 132 2.82 -3.97 5.77
N ILE A 133 4.08 -4.37 5.71
CA ILE A 133 4.90 -4.34 4.50
C ILE A 133 5.93 -5.46 4.53
N TRP A 134 6.09 -6.16 3.41
CA TRP A 134 7.13 -7.18 3.23
C TRP A 134 7.63 -7.21 1.79
N GLU A 135 8.78 -7.84 1.59
CA GLU A 135 9.40 -8.02 0.28
C GLU A 135 8.54 -8.92 -0.61
N ALA A 136 8.39 -8.52 -1.87
CA ALA A 136 7.62 -9.26 -2.86
C ALA A 136 8.48 -9.60 -4.07
N THR A 137 8.08 -10.65 -4.78
CA THR A 137 8.69 -11.14 -6.01
C THR A 137 7.72 -10.99 -7.18
N TRP A 138 8.20 -11.24 -8.40
CA TRP A 138 7.31 -11.30 -9.56
C TRP A 138 6.32 -12.46 -9.46
N ASP A 139 6.72 -13.59 -8.86
CA ASP A 139 5.83 -14.74 -8.63
C ASP A 139 4.63 -14.36 -7.75
N ASP A 140 4.85 -13.52 -6.72
CA ASP A 140 3.76 -13.00 -5.87
C ASP A 140 2.77 -12.14 -6.68
N ILE A 141 3.29 -11.31 -7.59
CA ILE A 141 2.47 -10.45 -8.46
C ILE A 141 1.68 -11.31 -9.46
N GLU A 142 2.33 -12.31 -10.06
CA GLU A 142 1.72 -13.20 -11.03
C GLU A 142 0.60 -14.05 -10.42
N HIS A 143 0.72 -14.41 -9.14
CA HIS A 143 -0.32 -15.11 -8.41
C HIS A 143 -1.56 -14.23 -8.17
N VAL A 144 -1.37 -12.92 -7.93
CA VAL A 144 -2.46 -12.02 -7.53
C VAL A 144 -3.05 -11.22 -8.69
N GLN A 145 -2.37 -11.08 -9.83
CA GLN A 145 -2.89 -10.32 -10.97
C GLN A 145 -4.18 -10.91 -11.57
N GLY A 146 -4.43 -12.21 -11.39
CA GLY A 146 -5.59 -12.92 -11.91
C GLY A 146 -6.77 -13.02 -10.95
N ILE A 147 -6.66 -12.42 -9.76
CA ILE A 147 -7.70 -12.39 -8.71
C ILE A 147 -8.43 -11.05 -8.78
#